data_AF-A0A6L8K7F7-F1
#
_entry.id   AF-A0A6L8K7F7-F1
#
_cell.length_a   1.000
_cell.length_b   1.000
_cell.length_c   1.000
_cell.angle_alpha   90.00
_cell.angle_beta   90.00
_cell.angle_gamma   90.00
#
_symmetry.space_group_name_H-M   'P 1'
#
loop_
_entity.id
_entity.type
_entity.pdbx_description
1 polymer ?
#
loop_
_entity_poly.entity_id
_entity_poly.type
_entity_poly.pdbx_seq_one_letter_code
_entity_poly.pdbx_strand_id
1 'polypeptide(L)'
;MQKVLSQQAVEEDVQKVISSLGTVPTVTAIELIRALQQKERAPNMAPIISAFLSHATADLIARICLAPDANMKEVSNLIESIVAFAGSIGCSRTSTLDIELRRVFVPMDFPAQPRGAALSGANPKVALVSYGGKYYEPGTAPPEVLSRWEVAEDLAHQFVERCRITEKGKYSHLSRHEILQQYLDRLLQAGWGTDSDMRWVIRRTAVLLEWDIPDEAKLR
;
A
#
# COMPACT_ATOMS: atom_id res chain seq x y z
N MET A 1 -22.05 -12.60 -13.02
CA MET A 1 -21.30 -13.81 -12.60
C MET A 1 -19.96 -13.50 -11.92
N GLN A 2 -19.26 -12.40 -12.23
CA GLN A 2 -17.95 -12.06 -11.62
C GLN A 2 -17.98 -11.78 -10.10
N LYS A 3 -19.05 -11.14 -9.58
CA LYS A 3 -19.19 -10.77 -8.16
C LYS A 3 -19.33 -11.96 -7.19
N VAL A 4 -19.82 -13.10 -7.68
CA VAL A 4 -20.03 -14.31 -6.86
C VAL A 4 -18.71 -15.06 -6.66
N LEU A 5 -17.86 -15.08 -7.69
CA LEU A 5 -16.53 -15.70 -7.63
C LEU A 5 -15.57 -14.97 -6.69
N SER A 6 -15.68 -13.63 -6.59
CA SER A 6 -14.85 -12.85 -5.65
C SER A 6 -15.21 -13.11 -4.19
N GLN A 7 -16.50 -13.27 -3.87
CA GLN A 7 -16.96 -13.50 -2.51
C GLN A 7 -16.66 -14.93 -2.04
N GLN A 8 -16.89 -15.92 -2.90
CA GLN A 8 -16.55 -17.31 -2.61
C GLN A 8 -15.04 -17.50 -2.39
N ALA A 9 -14.20 -16.85 -3.18
CA ALA A 9 -12.75 -16.89 -2.99
C ALA A 9 -12.29 -16.26 -1.65
N VAL A 10 -12.94 -15.16 -1.23
CA VAL A 10 -12.67 -14.55 0.09
C VAL A 10 -13.08 -15.51 1.21
N GLU A 11 -14.25 -16.13 1.11
CA GLU A 11 -14.73 -17.10 2.10
C GLU A 11 -13.79 -18.32 2.21
N GLU A 12 -13.30 -18.85 1.09
CA GLU A 12 -12.32 -19.95 1.07
C GLU A 12 -11.00 -19.55 1.74
N ASP A 13 -10.47 -18.36 1.45
CA ASP A 13 -9.23 -17.86 2.06
C ASP A 13 -9.41 -17.62 3.57
N VAL A 14 -10.54 -17.06 4.00
CA VAL A 14 -10.90 -16.91 5.41
C VAL A 14 -10.97 -18.28 6.08
N GLN A 15 -11.62 -19.26 5.44
CA GLN A 15 -11.77 -20.59 6.00
C GLN A 15 -10.41 -21.29 6.19
N LYS A 16 -9.47 -21.12 5.25
CA LYS A 16 -8.09 -21.62 5.40
C LYS A 16 -7.40 -21.03 6.63
N VAL A 17 -7.54 -19.72 6.85
CA VAL A 17 -6.97 -19.07 8.05
C VAL A 17 -7.62 -19.63 9.31
N ILE A 18 -8.96 -19.70 9.38
CA ILE A 18 -9.68 -20.26 10.52
C ILE A 18 -9.19 -21.68 10.84
N SER A 19 -9.08 -22.54 9.83
CA SER A 19 -8.59 -23.92 10.00
C SER A 19 -7.16 -24.01 10.54
N SER A 20 -6.33 -22.99 10.30
CA SER A 20 -4.96 -22.93 10.83
C SER A 20 -4.86 -22.46 12.29
N LEU A 21 -5.88 -21.80 12.83
CA LEU A 21 -5.84 -21.19 14.17
C LEU A 21 -5.99 -22.21 15.31
N GLY A 22 -6.43 -23.44 15.03
CA GLY A 22 -6.50 -24.55 16.00
C GLY A 22 -7.47 -24.36 17.18
N THR A 23 -8.09 -23.20 17.33
CA THR A 23 -8.99 -22.85 18.44
C THR A 23 -10.44 -23.13 18.08
N VAL A 24 -10.95 -24.28 18.52
CA VAL A 24 -12.38 -24.65 18.55
C VAL A 24 -13.12 -23.58 19.37
N PRO A 25 -13.96 -22.75 18.74
CA PRO A 25 -15.32 -23.09 18.34
C PRO A 25 -15.56 -22.96 16.82
N THR A 26 -16.57 -23.68 16.32
CA THR A 26 -17.00 -23.70 14.92
C THR A 26 -17.61 -22.36 14.49
N VAL A 27 -16.77 -21.35 14.26
CA VAL A 27 -17.17 -20.12 13.56
C VAL A 27 -16.96 -20.33 12.07
N THR A 28 -18.01 -20.13 11.30
CA THR A 28 -17.95 -20.19 9.84
C THR A 28 -17.25 -18.95 9.27
N ALA A 29 -16.66 -19.06 8.08
CA ALA A 29 -16.10 -17.90 7.39
C ALA A 29 -17.08 -16.72 7.28
N ILE A 30 -18.36 -17.01 7.03
CA ILE A 30 -19.43 -16.01 6.90
C ILE A 30 -19.68 -15.27 8.22
N GLU A 31 -19.73 -16.00 9.34
CA GLU A 31 -19.91 -15.39 10.66
C GLU A 31 -18.73 -14.49 11.02
N LEU A 32 -17.50 -14.94 10.75
CA LEU A 32 -16.31 -14.16 11.02
C LEU A 32 -16.24 -12.89 10.16
N ILE A 33 -16.52 -13.01 8.85
CA ILE A 33 -16.59 -11.87 7.92
C ILE A 33 -17.60 -10.84 8.44
N ARG A 34 -18.81 -11.29 8.80
CA ARG A 34 -19.86 -10.40 9.33
C ARG A 34 -19.42 -9.72 10.62
N ALA A 35 -18.87 -10.48 11.56
CA ALA A 35 -18.42 -9.96 12.84
C ALA A 35 -17.29 -8.94 12.67
N LEU A 36 -16.38 -9.15 11.73
CA LEU A 36 -15.30 -8.22 11.41
C LEU A 36 -15.84 -6.92 10.78
N GLN A 37 -16.76 -7.03 9.83
CA GLN A 37 -17.42 -5.88 9.19
C GLN A 37 -18.26 -5.05 10.18
N GLN A 38 -18.94 -5.72 11.11
CA GLN A 38 -19.75 -5.09 12.15
C GLN A 38 -18.94 -4.64 13.38
N LYS A 39 -17.64 -4.99 13.45
CA LYS A 39 -16.74 -4.72 14.58
C LYS A 39 -17.32 -5.25 15.90
N GLU A 40 -17.81 -6.49 15.84
CA GLU A 40 -18.47 -7.15 16.95
C GLU A 40 -17.52 -7.36 18.13
N ARG A 41 -17.97 -7.00 19.34
CA ARG A 41 -17.17 -7.09 20.58
C ARG A 41 -17.67 -8.19 21.53
N ALA A 42 -18.44 -9.14 21.01
CA ALA A 42 -18.98 -10.20 21.83
C ALA A 42 -17.82 -11.01 22.47
N PRO A 43 -17.88 -11.35 23.77
CA PRO A 43 -16.77 -11.99 24.50
C PRO A 43 -16.28 -13.31 23.88
N ASN A 44 -17.17 -14.03 23.20
CA ASN A 44 -16.88 -15.26 22.47
C ASN A 44 -16.22 -15.01 21.11
N MET A 45 -16.51 -13.89 20.45
CA MET A 45 -15.98 -13.56 19.12
C MET A 45 -14.66 -12.79 19.18
N ALA A 46 -14.46 -11.94 20.18
CA ALA A 46 -13.27 -11.09 20.28
C ALA A 46 -11.93 -11.86 20.22
N PRO A 47 -11.76 -13.01 20.92
CA PRO A 47 -10.52 -13.80 20.82
C PRO A 47 -10.30 -14.40 19.42
N ILE A 48 -11.37 -14.83 18.76
CA ILE A 48 -11.32 -15.42 17.41
C ILE A 48 -10.94 -14.36 16.38
N ILE A 49 -11.55 -13.18 16.46
CA ILE A 49 -11.23 -12.05 15.60
C ILE A 49 -9.78 -11.59 15.85
N SER A 50 -9.34 -11.51 17.10
CA SER A 50 -7.97 -11.14 17.45
C SER A 50 -6.94 -12.13 16.89
N ALA A 51 -7.22 -13.43 17.03
CA ALA A 51 -6.40 -14.49 16.45
C ALA A 51 -6.37 -14.42 14.92
N PHE A 52 -7.51 -14.21 14.27
CA PHE A 52 -7.61 -14.03 12.83
C PHE A 52 -6.80 -12.82 12.35
N LEU A 53 -7.00 -11.64 12.93
CA LEU A 53 -6.27 -10.43 12.54
C LEU A 53 -4.74 -10.56 12.73
N SER A 54 -4.31 -11.38 13.70
CA SER A 54 -2.90 -11.66 13.94
C SER A 54 -2.26 -12.57 12.86
N HIS A 55 -3.05 -13.40 12.16
CA HIS A 55 -2.53 -14.38 11.19
C HIS A 55 -2.93 -14.11 9.74
N ALA A 56 -4.07 -13.45 9.51
CA ALA A 56 -4.55 -13.12 8.18
C ALA A 56 -3.64 -12.11 7.48
N THR A 57 -3.48 -12.22 6.17
CA THR A 57 -2.72 -11.24 5.40
C THR A 57 -3.44 -9.90 5.39
N ALA A 58 -2.70 -8.80 5.26
CA ALA A 58 -3.31 -7.47 5.15
C ALA A 58 -4.22 -7.36 3.92
N ASP A 59 -3.85 -8.00 2.81
CA ASP A 59 -4.67 -8.11 1.60
C ASP A 59 -6.03 -8.78 1.87
N LEU A 60 -6.06 -9.90 2.61
CA LEU A 60 -7.30 -10.58 2.94
C LEU A 60 -8.19 -9.71 3.85
N ILE A 61 -7.60 -9.06 4.86
CA ILE A 61 -8.34 -8.15 5.75
C ILE A 61 -8.91 -6.96 4.95
N ALA A 62 -8.11 -6.40 4.05
CA ALA A 62 -8.51 -5.34 3.14
C ALA A 62 -9.71 -5.79 2.27
N ARG A 63 -9.63 -6.95 1.62
CA ARG A 63 -10.70 -7.52 0.79
C ARG A 63 -12.01 -7.78 1.56
N ILE A 64 -11.93 -8.10 2.85
CA ILE A 64 -13.12 -8.33 3.68
C ILE A 64 -13.80 -7.03 4.07
N CYS A 65 -13.01 -6.01 4.42
CA CYS A 65 -13.52 -4.80 5.05
C CYS A 65 -13.80 -3.67 4.06
N LEU A 66 -13.01 -3.56 2.99
CA LEU A 66 -13.11 -2.44 2.05
C LEU A 66 -14.20 -2.70 1.01
N ALA A 67 -15.01 -1.68 0.75
CA ALA A 67 -15.91 -1.71 -0.40
C ALA A 67 -15.09 -1.66 -1.70
N PRO A 68 -15.53 -2.36 -2.77
CA PRO A 68 -14.80 -2.39 -4.05
C PRO A 68 -14.53 -1.01 -4.67
N ASP A 69 -15.43 -0.04 -4.41
CA ASP A 69 -15.39 1.30 -4.99
C ASP A 69 -15.08 2.38 -3.94
N ALA A 70 -14.47 2.00 -2.81
CA ALA A 70 -14.17 2.93 -1.72
C ALA A 70 -13.15 4.00 -2.19
N ASN A 71 -13.43 5.27 -1.89
CA ASN A 71 -12.47 6.34 -2.12
C ASN A 71 -11.38 6.37 -1.03
N MET A 72 -10.26 7.03 -1.29
CA MET A 72 -9.11 7.06 -0.36
C MET A 72 -9.44 7.58 1.05
N LYS A 73 -10.42 8.48 1.19
CA LYS A 73 -10.86 8.97 2.49
C LYS A 73 -11.65 7.89 3.26
N GLU A 74 -12.54 7.17 2.58
CA GLU A 74 -13.25 6.02 3.14
C GLU A 74 -12.29 4.90 3.53
N VAL A 75 -11.30 4.61 2.69
CA VAL A 75 -10.22 3.66 2.98
C VAL A 75 -9.49 4.06 4.26
N SER A 76 -9.03 5.31 4.36
CA SER A 76 -8.28 5.79 5.53
C SER A 76 -9.11 5.68 6.81
N ASN A 77 -10.36 6.15 6.79
CA ASN A 77 -11.27 6.07 7.94
C ASN A 77 -11.54 4.61 8.36
N LEU A 78 -11.68 3.71 7.38
CA LEU A 78 -11.91 2.30 7.65
C LEU A 78 -10.67 1.64 8.27
N ILE A 79 -9.46 1.92 7.75
CA ILE A 79 -8.20 1.42 8.33
C ILE A 79 -8.07 1.88 9.77
N GLU A 80 -8.24 3.19 10.04
CA GLU A 80 -8.20 3.73 11.40
C GLU A 80 -9.20 3.02 12.33
N SER A 81 -10.41 2.76 11.82
CA SER A 81 -11.43 2.07 12.58
C SER A 81 -11.11 0.59 12.84
N ILE A 82 -10.50 -0.11 11.88
CA ILE A 82 -10.04 -1.50 12.05
C ILE A 82 -8.90 -1.56 13.06
N VAL A 83 -7.94 -0.64 12.99
CA VAL A 83 -6.79 -0.59 13.91
C VAL A 83 -7.26 -0.29 15.34
N ALA A 84 -8.18 0.67 15.51
CA ALA A 84 -8.78 0.97 16.80
C ALA A 84 -9.55 -0.25 17.35
N PHE A 85 -10.29 -0.95 16.49
CA PHE A 85 -11.00 -2.17 16.87
C PHE A 85 -10.03 -3.29 17.27
N ALA A 86 -8.97 -3.54 16.49
CA ALA A 86 -7.92 -4.51 16.77
C ALA A 86 -7.26 -4.23 18.13
N GLY A 87 -6.97 -2.96 18.43
CA GLY A 87 -6.47 -2.55 19.75
C GLY A 87 -7.45 -2.85 20.87
N SER A 88 -8.75 -2.61 20.67
CA SER A 88 -9.79 -2.87 21.68
C SER A 88 -9.98 -4.36 22.03
N ILE A 89 -9.65 -5.26 21.11
CA ILE A 89 -9.74 -6.72 21.31
C ILE A 89 -8.37 -7.37 21.62
N GLY A 90 -7.33 -6.56 21.86
CA GLY A 90 -6.01 -7.05 22.24
C GLY A 90 -5.24 -7.76 21.12
N CYS A 91 -5.44 -7.36 19.86
CA CYS A 91 -4.69 -7.92 18.73
C CYS A 91 -3.20 -7.60 18.85
N SER A 92 -2.35 -8.62 18.76
CA SER A 92 -0.89 -8.48 18.87
C SER A 92 -0.27 -7.62 17.75
N ARG A 93 -0.92 -7.60 16.58
CA ARG A 93 -0.47 -6.90 15.37
C ARG A 93 -0.89 -5.43 15.32
N THR A 94 -1.56 -4.91 16.35
CA THR A 94 -2.14 -3.55 16.33
C THR A 94 -1.12 -2.46 15.98
N SER A 95 0.13 -2.59 16.43
CA SER A 95 1.18 -1.59 16.21
C SER A 95 1.69 -1.54 14.76
N THR A 96 1.48 -2.59 13.97
CA THR A 96 1.92 -2.65 12.56
C THR A 96 0.76 -2.69 11.57
N LEU A 97 -0.44 -3.02 12.03
CA LEU A 97 -1.61 -3.27 11.20
C LEU A 97 -1.98 -2.06 10.31
N ASP A 98 -1.86 -0.83 10.80
CA ASP A 98 -2.12 0.38 10.00
C ASP A 98 -1.25 0.43 8.74
N ILE A 99 0.08 0.33 8.92
CA ILE A 99 1.05 0.36 7.82
C ILE A 99 0.83 -0.83 6.88
N GLU A 100 0.55 -2.01 7.42
CA GLU A 100 0.35 -3.21 6.63
C GLU A 100 -0.91 -3.12 5.76
N LEU A 101 -2.01 -2.56 6.29
CA LEU A 101 -3.24 -2.32 5.53
C LEU A 101 -3.05 -1.23 4.47
N ARG A 102 -2.37 -0.12 4.80
CA ARG A 102 -2.06 0.95 3.84
C ARG A 102 -1.14 0.47 2.71
N ARG A 103 -0.20 -0.43 3.03
CA ARG A 103 0.74 -0.96 2.05
C ARG A 103 0.09 -1.79 0.94
N VAL A 104 -1.10 -2.36 1.17
CA VAL A 104 -1.88 -3.07 0.14
C VAL A 104 -2.15 -2.16 -1.08
N PHE A 105 -2.20 -0.85 -0.88
CA PHE A 105 -2.46 0.13 -1.94
C PHE A 105 -1.21 0.60 -2.67
N VAL A 106 -0.02 0.28 -2.17
CA VAL A 106 1.23 0.60 -2.87
C VAL A 106 1.29 -0.24 -4.14
N PRO A 107 1.37 0.36 -5.33
CA PRO A 107 1.44 -0.38 -6.58
C PRO A 107 2.66 -1.30 -6.64
N MET A 108 2.48 -2.49 -7.22
CA MET A 108 3.54 -3.50 -7.32
C MET A 108 4.77 -3.04 -8.11
N ASP A 109 4.61 -2.02 -8.96
CA ASP A 109 5.68 -1.44 -9.76
C ASP A 109 6.37 -0.24 -9.10
N PHE A 110 5.97 0.12 -7.87
CA PHE A 110 6.63 1.16 -7.07
C PHE A 110 8.03 0.70 -6.63
N PRO A 111 9.08 1.52 -6.83
CA PRO A 111 10.46 1.11 -6.57
C PRO A 111 10.78 0.97 -5.08
N ALA A 112 10.79 -0.26 -4.57
CA ALA A 112 11.24 -0.58 -3.21
C ALA A 112 12.74 -0.93 -3.15
N GLN A 113 13.60 -0.05 -3.68
CA GLN A 113 15.05 -0.28 -3.73
C GLN A 113 15.74 0.02 -2.39
N PRO A 114 16.74 -0.79 -1.98
CA PRO A 114 17.54 -0.53 -0.79
C PRO A 114 18.44 0.68 -0.99
N ARG A 115 18.65 1.42 0.09
CA ARG A 115 19.58 2.54 0.16
C ARG A 115 20.93 2.03 0.65
N GLY A 116 21.98 2.35 -0.08
CA GLY A 116 23.35 2.05 0.34
C GLY A 116 23.66 2.71 1.67
N ALA A 117 24.24 1.94 2.60
CA ALA A 117 24.70 2.43 3.88
C ALA A 117 26.17 2.05 4.07
N ALA A 118 27.02 3.05 4.31
CA ALA A 118 28.41 2.84 4.67
C ALA A 118 28.57 3.00 6.18
N LEU A 119 29.03 1.94 6.85
CA LEU A 119 29.27 1.95 8.29
C LEU A 119 30.77 1.93 8.56
N SER A 120 31.25 2.88 9.37
CA SER A 120 32.67 2.94 9.76
C SER A 120 33.04 1.80 10.73
N GLY A 121 34.28 1.32 10.64
CA GLY A 121 34.89 0.36 11.55
C GLY A 121 35.86 -0.60 10.88
N ALA A 122 36.63 -1.34 11.69
CA ALA A 122 37.61 -2.31 11.22
C ALA A 122 37.00 -3.63 10.71
N ASN A 123 35.73 -3.92 11.05
CA ASN A 123 35.02 -5.15 10.68
C ASN A 123 33.87 -4.84 9.71
N PRO A 124 33.54 -5.77 8.78
CA PRO A 124 32.38 -5.64 7.92
C PRO A 124 31.09 -5.60 8.74
N LYS A 125 30.21 -4.65 8.43
CA LYS A 125 28.93 -4.43 9.10
C LYS A 125 27.82 -4.34 8.06
N VAL A 126 26.62 -4.76 8.43
CA VAL A 126 25.41 -4.60 7.63
C VAL A 126 24.47 -3.65 8.36
N ALA A 127 23.92 -2.67 7.65
CA ALA A 127 22.88 -1.81 8.18
C ALA A 127 21.51 -2.47 7.95
N LEU A 128 20.69 -2.54 9.00
CA LEU A 128 19.35 -3.12 8.94
C LEU A 128 18.36 -2.25 9.71
N VAL A 129 17.11 -2.25 9.26
CA VAL A 129 15.97 -1.60 9.91
C VAL A 129 15.04 -2.67 10.46
N SER A 130 14.74 -2.64 11.76
CA SER A 130 13.80 -3.56 12.39
C SER A 130 12.37 -3.02 12.32
N TYR A 131 11.42 -3.82 11.83
CA TYR A 131 10.00 -3.48 11.83
C TYR A 131 9.13 -4.72 11.94
N GLY A 132 8.15 -4.73 12.86
CA GLY A 132 7.22 -5.84 13.03
C GLY A 132 7.91 -7.20 13.30
N GLY A 133 9.00 -7.20 14.07
CA GLY A 133 9.77 -8.42 14.36
C GLY A 133 10.62 -8.95 13.20
N LYS A 134 10.71 -8.22 12.08
CA LYS A 134 11.55 -8.56 10.91
C LYS A 134 12.63 -7.50 10.68
N TYR A 135 13.68 -7.87 9.97
CA TYR A 135 14.76 -6.97 9.57
C TYR A 135 14.73 -6.74 8.06
N TYR A 136 14.93 -5.49 7.66
CA TYR A 136 14.88 -5.02 6.28
C TYR A 136 16.16 -4.25 5.94
N GLU A 137 16.53 -4.23 4.67
CA GLU A 137 17.54 -3.29 4.20
C GLU A 137 17.00 -1.84 4.30
N PRO A 138 17.82 -0.85 4.68
CA PRO A 138 17.39 0.54 4.75
C PRO A 138 16.71 1.00 3.47
N GLY A 139 15.56 1.66 3.59
CA GLY A 139 14.75 2.11 2.45
C GLY A 139 13.76 1.08 1.90
N THR A 140 13.75 -0.16 2.44
CA THR A 140 12.83 -1.25 2.03
C THR A 140 11.86 -1.67 3.13
N ALA A 141 11.99 -1.13 4.36
CA ALA A 141 11.06 -1.45 5.42
C ALA A 141 9.63 -0.99 5.06
N PRO A 142 8.58 -1.70 5.50
CA PRO A 142 7.19 -1.35 5.17
C PRO A 142 6.82 0.13 5.39
N PRO A 143 7.15 0.77 6.53
CA PRO A 143 6.82 2.18 6.73
C PRO A 143 7.65 3.12 5.84
N GLU A 144 8.90 2.77 5.50
CA GLU A 144 9.76 3.58 4.63
C GLU A 144 9.24 3.59 3.19
N VAL A 145 8.85 2.41 2.68
CA VAL A 145 8.27 2.26 1.34
C VAL A 145 6.92 2.97 1.26
N LEU A 146 6.07 2.81 2.27
CA LEU A 146 4.77 3.47 2.32
C LEU A 146 4.92 5.00 2.28
N SER A 147 5.76 5.57 3.16
CA SER A 147 5.98 7.01 3.21
C SER A 147 6.54 7.57 1.89
N ARG A 148 7.48 6.85 1.25
CA ARG A 148 8.00 7.23 -0.07
C ARG A 148 6.91 7.21 -1.14
N TRP A 149 6.06 6.18 -1.13
CA TRP A 149 4.97 6.08 -2.08
C TRP A 149 3.93 7.19 -1.88
N GLU A 150 3.54 7.51 -0.65
CA GLU A 150 2.58 8.58 -0.37
C GLU A 150 3.07 9.94 -0.90
N VAL A 151 4.35 10.26 -0.70
CA VAL A 151 4.96 11.47 -1.24
C VAL A 151 5.01 11.45 -2.78
N ALA A 152 5.37 10.30 -3.37
CA ALA A 152 5.44 10.16 -4.83
C ALA A 152 4.06 10.23 -5.50
N GLU A 153 3.03 9.64 -4.89
CA GLU A 153 1.65 9.66 -5.38
C GLU A 153 1.09 11.08 -5.33
N ASP A 154 1.29 11.81 -4.22
CA ASP A 154 0.90 13.23 -4.14
C ASP A 154 1.62 14.07 -5.20
N LEU A 155 2.92 13.87 -5.36
CA LEU A 155 3.70 14.55 -6.38
C LEU A 155 3.16 14.26 -7.79
N ALA A 156 2.81 12.99 -8.08
CA ALA A 156 2.22 12.62 -9.36
C ALA A 156 0.90 13.36 -9.63
N HIS A 157 0.03 13.49 -8.62
CA HIS A 157 -1.21 14.27 -8.71
C HIS A 157 -0.96 15.76 -8.93
N GLN A 158 0.04 16.35 -8.28
CA GLN A 158 0.42 17.74 -8.54
C GLN A 158 0.89 17.93 -10.01
N PHE A 159 1.64 16.96 -10.56
CA PHE A 159 2.06 17.02 -11.95
C PHE A 159 0.91 16.88 -12.95
N VAL A 160 -0.15 16.12 -12.64
CA VAL A 160 -1.35 16.04 -13.49
C VAL A 160 -1.88 17.44 -13.78
N GLU A 161 -2.05 18.26 -12.74
CA GLU A 161 -2.55 19.63 -12.89
C GLU A 161 -1.57 20.51 -13.67
N ARG A 162 -0.27 20.41 -13.36
CA ARG A 162 0.78 21.17 -14.08
C ARG A 162 0.85 20.82 -15.56
N CYS A 163 0.70 19.54 -15.92
CA CYS A 163 0.69 19.10 -17.31
C CYS A 163 -0.52 19.64 -18.07
N ARG A 164 -1.73 19.62 -17.46
CA ARG A 164 -2.94 20.20 -18.06
C ARG A 164 -2.82 21.70 -18.30
N ILE A 165 -2.20 22.44 -17.37
CA ILE A 165 -1.92 23.87 -17.53
C ILE A 165 -0.91 24.10 -18.66
N THR A 166 0.16 23.31 -18.73
CA THR A 166 1.18 23.42 -19.77
C THR A 166 0.61 23.12 -21.17
N GLU A 167 -0.20 22.06 -21.30
CA GLU A 167 -0.85 21.66 -22.56
C GLU A 167 -1.78 22.75 -23.12
N LYS A 168 -2.55 23.43 -22.27
CA LYS A 168 -3.50 24.47 -22.69
C LYS A 168 -2.90 25.88 -22.74
N GLY A 169 -1.69 26.04 -22.20
CA GLY A 169 -1.08 27.34 -21.95
C GLY A 169 -0.02 27.73 -22.98
N LYS A 170 1.04 28.37 -22.49
CA LYS A 170 2.16 28.91 -23.29
C LYS A 170 2.91 27.85 -24.11
N TYR A 171 2.80 26.58 -23.74
CA TYR A 171 3.52 25.47 -24.35
C TYR A 171 2.59 24.50 -25.09
N SER A 172 1.43 24.98 -25.57
CA SER A 172 0.47 24.18 -26.32
C SER A 172 0.99 23.60 -27.65
N HIS A 173 2.16 24.05 -28.11
CA HIS A 173 2.85 23.49 -29.27
C HIS A 173 3.65 22.22 -28.95
N LEU A 174 3.91 21.93 -27.67
CA LEU A 174 4.60 20.71 -27.26
C LEU A 174 3.64 19.54 -27.25
N SER A 175 4.11 18.39 -27.71
CA SER A 175 3.40 17.14 -27.55
C SER A 175 3.33 16.74 -26.07
N ARG A 176 2.31 15.95 -25.72
CA ARG A 176 2.14 15.37 -24.38
C ARG A 176 3.38 14.63 -23.89
N HIS A 177 4.04 13.93 -24.81
CA HIS A 177 5.30 13.23 -24.55
C HIS A 177 6.42 14.20 -24.18
N GLU A 178 6.63 15.27 -24.95
CA GLU A 178 7.65 16.30 -24.67
C GLU A 178 7.40 17.03 -23.34
N ILE A 179 6.13 17.27 -22.99
CA ILE A 179 5.76 17.86 -21.70
C ILE A 179 6.20 16.95 -20.54
N LEU A 180 5.87 15.66 -20.60
CA LEU A 180 6.26 14.70 -19.56
C LEU A 180 7.78 14.52 -19.51
N GLN A 181 8.45 14.47 -20.67
CA GLN A 181 9.90 14.36 -20.73
C GLN A 181 10.61 15.56 -20.07
N GLN A 182 10.13 16.77 -20.35
CA GLN A 182 10.69 17.97 -19.72
C GLN A 182 10.53 17.95 -18.19
N TYR A 183 9.41 17.42 -17.68
CA TYR A 183 9.22 17.28 -16.23
C TYR A 183 10.08 16.17 -15.64
N LEU A 184 10.29 15.07 -16.35
CA LEU A 184 11.22 14.02 -15.93
C LEU A 184 12.63 14.59 -15.76
N ASP A 185 13.14 15.31 -16.75
CA ASP A 185 14.49 15.88 -16.70
C ASP A 185 14.65 16.83 -15.51
N ARG A 186 13.63 17.67 -15.25
CA ARG A 186 13.62 18.57 -14.08
C ARG A 186 13.61 17.82 -12.76
N LEU A 187 12.85 16.73 -12.65
CA LEU A 187 12.79 15.92 -11.44
C LEU A 187 14.13 15.23 -11.16
N LEU A 188 14.76 14.67 -12.19
CA LEU A 188 16.07 14.05 -12.08
C LEU A 188 17.15 15.05 -11.68
N GLN A 189 17.10 16.28 -12.19
CA GLN A 189 18.02 17.35 -11.81
C GLN A 189 17.77 17.90 -10.40
N ALA A 190 16.52 17.94 -9.95
CA ALA A 190 16.15 18.50 -8.65
C ALA A 190 16.62 17.64 -7.46
N GLY A 191 16.83 16.34 -7.68
CA GLY A 191 17.34 15.42 -6.64
C GLY A 191 16.37 15.21 -5.47
N TRP A 192 15.06 15.35 -5.69
CA TRP A 192 14.03 15.22 -4.65
C TRP A 192 13.81 13.77 -4.16
N GLY A 193 14.37 12.80 -4.87
CA GLY A 193 14.33 11.38 -4.52
C GLY A 193 15.30 10.59 -5.38
N THR A 194 15.18 9.27 -5.38
CA THR A 194 15.96 8.44 -6.28
C THR A 194 15.47 8.60 -7.72
N ASP A 195 16.34 8.39 -8.71
CA ASP A 195 15.91 8.42 -10.10
C ASP A 195 14.76 7.44 -10.39
N SER A 196 14.74 6.28 -9.72
CA SER A 196 13.65 5.32 -9.86
C SER A 196 12.33 5.86 -9.34
N ASP A 197 12.34 6.61 -8.23
CA ASP A 197 11.13 7.27 -7.71
C ASP A 197 10.63 8.32 -8.72
N MET A 198 11.53 9.14 -9.25
CA MET A 198 11.17 10.22 -10.19
C MET A 198 10.61 9.66 -11.50
N ARG A 199 11.19 8.58 -12.02
CA ARG A 199 10.64 7.87 -13.19
C ARG A 199 9.28 7.26 -12.88
N TRP A 200 9.08 6.70 -11.68
CA TRP A 200 7.78 6.18 -11.27
C TRP A 200 6.72 7.29 -11.19
N VAL A 201 7.05 8.46 -10.64
CA VAL A 201 6.16 9.63 -10.59
C VAL A 201 5.66 10.01 -11.98
N ILE A 202 6.57 10.12 -12.97
CA ILE A 202 6.18 10.48 -14.34
C ILE A 202 5.34 9.39 -15.00
N ARG A 203 5.64 8.10 -14.78
CA ARG A 203 4.78 6.99 -15.22
C ARG A 203 3.38 7.10 -14.61
N ARG A 204 3.31 7.35 -13.31
CA ARG A 204 2.04 7.49 -12.58
C ARG A 204 1.24 8.68 -13.10
N THR A 205 1.87 9.84 -13.32
CA THR A 205 1.25 11.01 -13.93
C THR A 205 0.72 10.71 -15.33
N ALA A 206 1.48 10.00 -16.17
CA ALA A 206 1.03 9.61 -17.51
C ALA A 206 -0.22 8.73 -17.46
N VAL A 207 -0.24 7.73 -16.55
CA VAL A 207 -1.42 6.88 -16.32
C VAL A 207 -2.63 7.69 -15.87
N LEU A 208 -2.47 8.62 -14.93
CA LEU A 208 -3.56 9.48 -14.44
C LEU A 208 -4.10 10.45 -15.50
N LEU A 209 -3.28 10.82 -16.48
CA LEU A 209 -3.66 11.67 -17.61
C LEU A 209 -4.15 10.87 -18.84
N GLU A 210 -4.03 9.54 -18.82
CA GLU A 210 -4.23 8.66 -19.97
C GLU A 210 -3.32 9.02 -21.16
N TRP A 211 -2.05 9.34 -20.87
CA TRP A 211 -1.03 9.70 -21.87
C TRP A 211 0.00 8.59 -22.03
N ASP A 212 0.70 8.62 -23.17
CA ASP A 212 1.82 7.72 -23.41
C ASP A 212 3.00 8.02 -22.47
N ILE A 213 3.60 6.95 -21.95
CA ILE A 213 4.75 7.01 -21.05
C ILE A 213 6.02 7.34 -21.86
N PRO A 214 6.82 8.35 -21.47
CA PRO A 214 8.11 8.64 -22.10
C PRO A 214 9.09 7.46 -22.02
N ASP A 215 9.93 7.28 -23.03
CA ASP A 215 10.83 6.13 -23.12
C ASP A 215 11.82 6.05 -21.95
N GLU A 216 12.34 7.20 -21.50
CA GLU A 216 13.23 7.29 -20.35
C GLU A 216 12.56 6.96 -19.00
N ALA A 217 11.23 7.03 -18.94
CA ALA A 217 10.45 6.70 -17.74
C ALA A 217 10.03 5.22 -17.69
N LYS A 218 10.07 4.50 -18.82
CA LYS A 218 9.70 3.08 -18.89
C LYS A 218 10.62 2.24 -18.00
N LEU A 219 10.06 1.18 -17.42
CA LEU A 219 10.85 0.19 -16.70
C LEU A 219 11.86 -0.43 -17.67
N ARG A 220 13.15 -0.36 -17.32
CA ARG A 220 14.21 -1.07 -18.02
C ARG A 220 14.32 -2.50 -17.51
#